data_AF-Q5CAR4-F1
#
_entry.id   AF-Q5CAR4-F1
#
_cell.length_a   1.000
_cell.length_b   1.000
_cell.length_c   1.000
_cell.angle_alpha   90.00
_cell.angle_beta   90.00
_cell.angle_gamma   90.00
#
_symmetry.space_group_name_H-M   'P 1'
#
loop_
_entity.id
_entity.type
_entity.pdbx_description
1 polymer ?
#
loop_
_entity_poly.entity_id
_entity_poly.type
_entity_poly.pdbx_seq_one_letter_code
_entity_poly.pdbx_strand_id
1 'polypeptide(L)'
;RAGVKIRGKVLISATSANDYILKLVDPQLLEYSGIWPKDPFHPATKLTTALATQLSTPIKFEYTNGVVGRLAAPPGVSTTVLNIYRGIINLLQLNVKKTQNVYEMQESGAHGVCKTNYVIREDARAERIHLTMTKDLNHC
;
A
#
# COMPACT_ATOMS: atom_id res chain seq x y z
N ARG A 1 9.17 -22.70 -2.69
CA ARG A 1 8.19 -21.71 -2.19
C ARG A 1 7.13 -21.51 -3.27
N ALA A 2 5.91 -21.15 -2.87
CA ALA A 2 4.86 -20.75 -3.80
C ALA A 2 4.32 -19.36 -3.39
N GLY A 3 3.83 -18.57 -4.33
CA GLY A 3 3.32 -17.23 -4.03
C GLY A 3 2.76 -16.48 -5.23
N VAL A 4 2.31 -15.25 -4.96
CA VAL A 4 1.71 -14.35 -5.95
C VAL A 4 2.44 -13.02 -5.92
N LYS A 5 2.57 -12.39 -7.09
CA LYS A 5 3.10 -11.04 -7.26
C LYS A 5 2.13 -10.23 -8.10
N ILE A 6 1.90 -8.98 -7.70
CA ILE A 6 1.20 -8.00 -8.52
C ILE A 6 2.24 -7.01 -9.03
N ARG A 7 2.15 -6.66 -10.32
CA ARG A 7 2.99 -5.66 -10.97
C ARG A 7 2.10 -4.68 -11.71
N GLY A 8 2.38 -3.40 -11.63
CA GLY A 8 1.64 -2.36 -12.33
C GLY A 8 2.14 -0.98 -11.96
N LYS A 9 1.48 0.05 -12.48
CA LYS A 9 1.70 1.44 -12.11
C LYS A 9 0.56 1.92 -11.23
N VAL A 10 0.87 2.74 -10.23
CA VAL A 10 -0.12 3.36 -9.35
C VAL A 10 -0.20 4.83 -9.73
N LEU A 11 -1.40 5.30 -10.09
CA LEU A 11 -1.69 6.72 -10.27
C LEU A 11 -2.52 7.20 -9.09
N ILE A 12 -2.12 8.31 -8.48
CA ILE A 12 -2.84 8.97 -7.39
C ILE A 12 -3.07 10.42 -7.77
N SER A 13 -4.31 10.89 -7.62
CA SER A 13 -4.67 12.29 -7.84
C SER A 13 -5.55 12.82 -6.71
N ALA A 14 -5.35 14.10 -6.36
CA ALA A 14 -6.24 14.80 -5.42
C ALA A 14 -7.54 15.19 -6.12
N THR A 15 -8.66 15.10 -5.41
CA THR A 15 -10.00 15.51 -5.87
C THR A 15 -10.63 16.58 -4.99
N SER A 16 -10.24 16.63 -3.72
CA SER A 16 -10.57 17.69 -2.78
C SER A 16 -9.41 17.84 -1.78
N ALA A 17 -9.58 18.65 -0.72
CA ALA A 17 -8.54 18.87 0.29
C ALA A 17 -8.02 17.57 0.94
N ASN A 18 -8.92 16.61 1.19
CA ASN A 18 -8.60 15.37 1.90
C ASN A 18 -8.95 14.10 1.09
N ASP A 19 -9.49 14.26 -0.12
CA ASP A 19 -9.95 13.14 -0.94
C ASP A 19 -9.05 12.90 -2.13
N TYR A 20 -8.69 11.64 -2.33
CA TYR A 20 -7.82 11.20 -3.40
C TYR A 20 -8.44 10.05 -4.17
N ILE A 21 -8.08 9.93 -5.45
CA ILE A 21 -8.38 8.77 -6.28
C ILE A 21 -7.08 8.01 -6.53
N LEU A 22 -7.15 6.70 -6.40
CA LEU A 22 -6.09 5.77 -6.78
C LEU A 22 -6.56 4.87 -7.93
N LYS A 23 -5.74 4.72 -8.95
CA LYS A 23 -5.97 3.80 -10.08
C LYS A 23 -4.73 2.96 -10.34
N LEU A 24 -4.90 1.66 -10.54
CA LEU A 24 -3.85 0.82 -11.14
C LEU A 24 -3.91 0.89 -12.66
N VAL A 25 -2.73 1.01 -13.28
CA VAL A 25 -2.55 1.00 -14.72
C VAL A 25 -1.71 -0.22 -15.10
N ASP A 26 -2.20 -0.95 -16.09
CA ASP A 26 -1.65 -2.20 -16.61
C ASP A 26 -1.32 -3.24 -15.51
N PRO A 27 -2.26 -3.56 -14.58
CA PRO A 27 -2.00 -4.53 -13.53
C PRO A 27 -1.82 -5.94 -14.12
N GLN A 28 -0.73 -6.60 -13.73
CA GLN A 28 -0.41 -7.99 -14.07
C GLN A 28 -0.23 -8.81 -12.80
N LEU A 29 -0.89 -9.97 -12.74
CA LEU A 29 -0.67 -10.97 -11.70
C LEU A 29 0.32 -12.01 -12.20
N LEU A 30 1.29 -12.33 -11.36
CA LEU A 30 2.26 -13.37 -11.59
C LEU A 30 2.22 -14.38 -10.45
N GLU A 31 2.46 -15.63 -10.78
CA GLU A 31 2.60 -16.72 -9.84
C GLU A 31 4.05 -17.15 -9.73
N TYR A 32 4.40 -17.68 -8.57
CA TYR A 32 5.70 -18.24 -8.27
C TYR A 32 5.48 -19.65 -7.76
N SER A 33 6.21 -20.61 -8.30
CA SER A 33 6.25 -21.99 -7.80
C SER A 33 7.62 -22.57 -8.11
N GLY A 34 8.52 -22.57 -7.12
CA GLY A 34 9.91 -22.96 -7.37
C GLY A 34 10.88 -22.77 -6.21
N ILE A 35 12.17 -22.91 -6.50
CA ILE A 35 13.31 -22.74 -5.60
C ILE A 35 13.65 -21.24 -5.50
N TRP A 36 13.43 -20.68 -4.31
CA TRP A 36 13.73 -19.26 -4.04
C TRP A 36 15.22 -19.06 -3.72
N PRO A 37 15.88 -17.99 -4.24
CA PRO A 37 15.39 -16.93 -5.13
C PRO A 37 15.68 -17.19 -6.63
N LYS A 38 15.84 -18.46 -7.04
CA LYS A 38 16.37 -18.84 -8.37
C LYS A 38 15.30 -18.81 -9.47
N ASP A 39 14.16 -19.44 -9.21
CA ASP A 39 13.15 -19.64 -10.25
C ASP A 39 12.40 -18.34 -10.58
N PRO A 40 11.89 -18.16 -11.81
CA PRO A 40 11.21 -16.92 -12.20
C PRO A 40 9.74 -16.89 -11.74
N PHE A 41 9.15 -15.70 -11.85
CA PHE A 41 7.69 -15.52 -11.78
C PHE A 41 7.08 -15.74 -13.18
N HIS A 42 5.96 -16.46 -13.24
CA HIS A 42 5.22 -16.71 -14.48
C HIS A 42 3.91 -15.90 -14.52
N PRO A 43 3.47 -15.40 -15.68
CA PRO A 43 2.20 -14.67 -15.78
C PRO A 43 0.99 -15.56 -15.45
N ALA A 44 0.15 -15.10 -14.52
CA ALA A 44 -1.13 -15.73 -14.19
C ALA A 44 -2.24 -15.14 -15.08
N THR A 45 -2.20 -15.42 -16.38
CA THR A 45 -3.04 -14.75 -17.40
C THR A 45 -4.54 -14.91 -17.12
N LYS A 46 -5.00 -16.12 -16.77
CA LYS A 46 -6.41 -16.38 -16.46
C LYS A 46 -6.91 -15.51 -15.29
N LEU A 47 -6.12 -15.43 -14.22
CA LEU A 47 -6.46 -14.64 -13.04
C LEU A 47 -6.37 -13.13 -13.32
N THR A 48 -5.36 -12.71 -14.07
CA THR A 48 -5.19 -11.32 -14.50
C THR A 48 -6.41 -10.86 -15.30
N THR A 49 -6.85 -11.63 -16.29
CA THR A 49 -8.05 -11.33 -17.09
C THR A 49 -9.31 -11.31 -16.23
N ALA A 50 -9.48 -12.29 -15.34
CA ALA A 50 -10.67 -12.37 -14.47
C ALA A 50 -10.82 -11.16 -13.53
N LEU A 51 -9.70 -10.55 -13.11
CA LEU A 51 -9.69 -9.40 -12.19
C LEU A 51 -9.42 -8.06 -12.88
N ALA A 52 -9.15 -8.04 -14.20
CA ALA A 52 -8.64 -6.86 -14.92
C ALA A 52 -9.52 -5.62 -14.73
N THR A 53 -10.85 -5.78 -14.88
CA THR A 53 -11.81 -4.68 -14.74
C THR A 53 -11.81 -4.10 -13.33
N GLN A 54 -11.85 -4.96 -12.31
CA GLN A 54 -11.88 -4.52 -10.91
C GLN A 54 -10.55 -3.88 -10.50
N LEU A 55 -9.42 -4.48 -10.91
CA LEU A 55 -8.09 -3.94 -10.64
C LEU A 55 -7.83 -2.61 -11.35
N SER A 56 -8.47 -2.35 -12.48
CA SER A 56 -8.33 -1.07 -13.20
C SER A 56 -9.39 -0.03 -12.80
N THR A 57 -10.36 -0.42 -11.97
CA THR A 57 -11.41 0.47 -11.47
C THR A 57 -10.82 1.43 -10.44
N PRO A 58 -10.89 2.76 -10.65
CA PRO A 58 -10.41 3.73 -9.67
C PRO A 58 -11.18 3.64 -8.36
N ILE A 59 -10.49 3.81 -7.25
CA ILE A 59 -11.09 3.86 -5.91
C ILE A 59 -10.76 5.20 -5.25
N LYS A 60 -11.66 5.69 -4.41
CA LYS A 60 -11.48 6.91 -3.63
C LYS A 60 -10.95 6.55 -2.25
N PHE A 61 -10.05 7.36 -1.70
CA PHE A 61 -9.61 7.25 -0.32
C PHE A 61 -9.40 8.63 0.31
N GLU A 62 -9.66 8.71 1.61
CA GLU A 62 -9.35 9.89 2.41
C GLU A 62 -7.87 9.85 2.84
N TYR A 63 -7.21 11.00 2.82
CA TYR A 63 -5.84 11.15 3.30
C TYR A 63 -5.63 12.53 3.90
N THR A 64 -5.20 12.57 5.17
CA THR A 64 -5.01 13.83 5.90
C THR A 64 -3.82 13.69 6.83
N ASN A 65 -2.84 14.59 6.69
CA ASN A 65 -1.67 14.66 7.57
C ASN A 65 -0.96 13.31 7.77
N GLY A 66 -0.78 12.51 6.71
CA GLY A 66 -0.12 11.21 6.80
C GLY A 66 -1.02 10.04 7.19
N VAL A 67 -2.30 10.29 7.47
CA VAL A 67 -3.25 9.25 7.89
C VAL A 67 -4.20 8.91 6.75
N VAL A 68 -4.26 7.62 6.43
CA VAL A 68 -5.22 7.04 5.50
C VAL A 68 -6.56 6.85 6.22
N GLY A 69 -7.62 7.44 5.68
CA GLY A 69 -8.98 7.35 6.18
C GLY A 69 -9.82 6.32 5.43
N ARG A 70 -11.09 6.67 5.19
CA ARG A 70 -12.07 5.79 4.55
C ARG A 70 -11.69 5.51 3.10
N LEU A 71 -11.86 4.26 2.66
CA LEU A 71 -11.83 3.86 1.25
C LEU A 71 -13.27 3.70 0.73
N ALA A 72 -13.51 4.14 -0.49
CA ALA A 72 -14.77 3.95 -1.21
C ALA A 72 -14.50 3.45 -2.62
N ALA A 73 -15.16 2.36 -3.00
CA ALA A 73 -15.06 1.78 -4.34
C ALA A 73 -16.46 1.70 -4.98
N PRO A 74 -16.56 1.81 -6.32
CA PRO A 74 -17.83 1.60 -7.01
C PRO A 74 -18.40 0.18 -6.82
N PRO A 75 -19.72 -0.01 -7.03
CA PRO A 75 -20.30 -1.35 -7.12
C PRO A 75 -19.56 -2.20 -8.15
N GLY A 76 -19.29 -3.47 -7.83
CA GLY A 76 -18.58 -4.41 -8.71
C GLY A 76 -17.10 -4.61 -8.38
N VAL A 77 -16.51 -3.79 -7.51
CA VAL A 77 -15.18 -4.07 -6.93
C VAL A 77 -15.33 -5.01 -5.74
N SER A 78 -14.79 -6.22 -5.85
CA SER A 78 -14.83 -7.22 -4.77
C SER A 78 -13.99 -6.80 -3.57
N THR A 79 -14.33 -7.34 -2.39
CA THR A 79 -13.56 -7.16 -1.16
C THR A 79 -12.10 -7.58 -1.33
N THR A 80 -11.83 -8.64 -2.11
CA THR A 80 -10.47 -9.09 -2.41
C THR A 80 -9.66 -8.01 -3.12
N VAL A 81 -10.21 -7.39 -4.17
CA VAL A 81 -9.54 -6.31 -4.89
C VAL A 81 -9.42 -5.05 -4.03
N LEU A 82 -10.45 -4.75 -3.23
CA LEU A 82 -10.38 -3.64 -2.28
C LEU A 82 -9.28 -3.84 -1.23
N ASN A 83 -9.03 -5.08 -0.80
CA ASN A 83 -7.93 -5.42 0.12
C ASN A 83 -6.55 -5.27 -0.54
N ILE A 84 -6.43 -5.52 -1.85
CA ILE A 84 -5.21 -5.21 -2.61
C ILE A 84 -4.94 -3.70 -2.56
N TYR A 85 -5.97 -2.89 -2.82
CA TYR A 85 -5.86 -1.43 -2.70
C TYR A 85 -5.50 -0.98 -1.28
N ARG A 86 -6.10 -1.57 -0.24
CA ARG A 86 -5.72 -1.31 1.16
C ARG A 86 -4.23 -1.59 1.40
N GLY A 87 -3.72 -2.71 0.89
CA GLY A 87 -2.30 -3.06 1.00
C GLY A 87 -1.38 -2.02 0.36
N ILE A 88 -1.75 -1.50 -0.82
CA ILE A 88 -0.99 -0.45 -1.53
C ILE A 88 -1.03 0.86 -0.74
N ILE A 89 -2.22 1.30 -0.34
CA ILE A 89 -2.42 2.60 0.33
C ILE A 89 -1.83 2.59 1.75
N ASN A 90 -1.72 1.43 2.39
CA ASN A 90 -1.05 1.29 3.68
C ASN A 90 0.43 1.74 3.65
N LEU A 91 1.07 1.80 2.48
CA LEU A 91 2.40 2.40 2.32
C LEU A 91 2.41 3.92 2.57
N LEU A 92 1.26 4.58 2.41
CA LEU A 92 1.08 6.01 2.64
C LEU A 92 0.69 6.33 4.09
N GLN A 93 0.39 5.33 4.90
CA GLN A 93 0.14 5.53 6.33
C GLN A 93 1.46 5.90 7.03
N LEU A 94 1.65 7.20 7.25
CA LEU A 94 2.89 7.82 7.72
C LEU A 94 2.57 8.93 8.73
N ASN A 95 2.34 8.56 9.99
CA ASN A 95 2.01 9.52 11.05
C ASN A 95 3.26 10.21 11.63
N VAL A 96 3.91 11.05 10.80
CA VAL A 96 5.20 11.66 11.11
C VAL A 96 5.07 12.75 12.17
N LYS A 97 5.67 12.55 13.35
CA LYS A 97 5.83 13.60 14.36
C LYS A 97 6.92 14.60 13.97
N LYS A 98 6.62 15.90 14.12
CA LYS A 98 7.59 16.98 13.87
C LYS A 98 8.60 17.19 15.02
N THR A 99 8.35 16.60 16.18
CA THR A 99 9.09 16.88 17.42
C THR A 99 10.09 15.80 17.81
N GLN A 100 10.04 14.63 17.17
CA GLN A 100 10.80 13.45 17.58
C GLN A 100 11.35 12.72 16.36
N ASN A 101 12.65 12.42 16.38
CA ASN A 101 13.31 11.66 15.32
C ASN A 101 13.23 10.14 15.54
N VAL A 102 13.04 9.69 16.78
CA VAL A 102 12.83 8.29 17.12
C VAL A 102 11.66 8.21 18.10
N TYR A 103 10.65 7.42 17.76
CA TYR A 103 9.46 7.25 18.61
C TYR A 103 8.69 5.98 18.25
N GLU A 104 7.85 5.58 19.19
CA GLU A 104 6.88 4.51 19.03
C GLU A 104 5.45 5.04 19.18
N MET A 105 4.49 4.38 18.53
CA MET A 105 3.07 4.64 18.69
C MET A 105 2.21 3.45 18.24
N GLN A 106 0.95 3.44 18.63
CA GLN A 106 -0.06 2.56 18.05
C GLN A 106 -0.57 3.17 16.74
N GLU A 107 -0.52 2.41 15.66
CA GLU A 107 -0.92 2.90 14.34
C GLU A 107 -1.81 1.90 13.61
N SER A 108 -2.96 2.38 13.16
CA SER A 108 -3.87 1.65 12.27
C SER A 108 -3.22 1.33 10.93
N GLY A 109 -3.56 0.18 10.36
CA GLY A 109 -3.14 -0.20 9.02
C GLY A 109 -3.88 -1.43 8.51
N ALA A 110 -3.41 -1.97 7.38
CA ALA A 110 -4.01 -3.16 6.76
C ALA A 110 -4.00 -4.41 7.65
N HIS A 111 -3.17 -4.45 8.70
CA HIS A 111 -3.02 -5.56 9.63
C HIS A 111 -3.76 -5.34 10.97
N GLY A 112 -4.49 -4.22 11.14
CA GLY A 112 -5.07 -3.80 12.42
C GLY A 112 -4.33 -2.60 13.03
N VAL A 113 -4.51 -2.38 14.34
CA VAL A 113 -3.81 -1.35 15.11
C VAL A 113 -2.62 -2.02 15.79
N CYS A 114 -1.40 -1.68 15.40
CA CYS A 114 -0.21 -2.35 15.91
C CYS A 114 0.87 -1.35 16.34
N LYS A 115 1.73 -1.79 17.26
CA LYS A 115 2.91 -1.04 17.71
C LYS A 115 3.83 -0.77 16.52
N THR A 116 4.10 0.51 16.27
CA THR A 116 4.87 0.99 15.13
C THR A 116 6.01 1.88 15.62
N ASN A 117 7.22 1.56 15.18
CA ASN A 117 8.44 2.30 15.50
C ASN A 117 8.86 3.13 14.29
N TYR A 118 9.25 4.38 14.55
CA TYR A 118 9.71 5.33 13.56
C TYR A 118 11.13 5.78 13.87
N VAL A 119 11.96 5.87 12.82
CA VAL A 119 13.28 6.48 12.84
C VAL A 119 13.39 7.43 11.65
N ILE A 120 13.65 8.70 11.93
CA ILE A 120 13.80 9.77 10.95
C ILE A 120 15.26 10.23 10.97
N ARG A 121 15.88 10.27 9.80
CA ARG A 121 17.21 10.85 9.60
C ARG A 121 17.11 11.94 8.55
N GLU A 122 17.60 13.12 8.87
CA GLU A 122 17.60 14.26 7.95
C GLU A 122 18.87 14.25 7.10
N ASP A 123 18.70 14.42 5.79
CA ASP A 123 19.79 14.75 4.87
C ASP A 123 19.58 16.19 4.41
N ALA A 124 20.01 17.12 5.27
CA ALA A 124 19.82 18.55 5.06
C ALA A 124 20.47 19.07 3.77
N ARG A 125 21.52 18.40 3.27
CA ARG A 125 22.20 18.79 2.03
C ARG A 125 21.33 18.52 0.80
N ALA A 126 20.46 17.53 0.86
CA ALA A 126 19.58 17.13 -0.23
C ALA A 126 18.10 17.44 0.04
N GLU A 127 17.81 18.28 1.05
CA GLU A 127 16.46 18.70 1.46
C GLU A 127 15.47 17.52 1.59
N ARG A 128 15.95 16.39 2.14
CA ARG A 128 15.17 15.15 2.24
C ARG A 128 15.27 14.51 3.61
N ILE A 129 14.26 13.73 3.94
CA ILE A 129 14.26 12.86 5.12
C ILE A 129 14.30 11.40 4.70
N HIS A 130 15.06 10.61 5.44
CA HIS A 130 15.03 9.16 5.39
C HIS A 130 14.21 8.65 6.56
N LEU A 131 13.01 8.16 6.25
CA LEU A 131 12.11 7.58 7.23
C LEU A 131 12.20 6.06 7.16
N THR A 132 12.44 5.42 8.31
CA THR A 132 12.31 3.98 8.49
C THR A 132 11.20 3.72 9.48
N MET A 133 10.20 2.96 9.03
CA MET A 133 9.06 2.52 9.84
C MET A 133 9.12 1.00 10.00
N THR A 134 8.88 0.49 11.19
CA THR A 134 8.76 -0.95 11.45
C THR A 134 7.53 -1.21 12.30
N LYS A 135 6.68 -2.16 11.87
CA LYS A 135 5.49 -2.59 12.61
C LYS A 135 5.76 -3.91 13.30
N ASP A 136 5.45 -3.98 14.59
CA ASP A 136 5.48 -5.22 15.36
C ASP A 136 4.10 -5.88 15.32
N LEU A 137 3.99 -6.91 14.48
CA LEU A 137 2.73 -7.63 14.28
C LEU A 137 2.36 -8.58 15.42
N ASN A 138 3.24 -8.75 16.42
CA ASN A 138 2.91 -9.49 17.64
C ASN A 138 2.31 -8.59 18.74
N HIS A 139 2.31 -7.28 18.51
CA HIS A 139 1.80 -6.28 19.46
C HIS A 139 0.74 -5.40 18.81
N CYS A 140 -0.41 -6.02 18.57
CA CYS A 140 -1.68 -5.43 18.14
C CYS A 140 -2.73 -5.82 19.21
#